data_AF-H1LUC4-F1
#
_entry.id   AF-H1LUC4-F1
#
_cell.length_a   1.000
_cell.length_b   1.000
_cell.length_c   1.000
_cell.angle_alpha   90.00
_cell.angle_beta   90.00
_cell.angle_gamma   90.00
#
_symmetry.space_group_name_H-M   'P 1'
#
loop_
_entity.id
_entity.type
_entity.pdbx_description
1 polymer ?
#
loop_
_entity_poly.entity_id
_entity_poly.type
_entity_poly.pdbx_seq_one_letter_code
_entity_poly.pdbx_strand_id
1 'polypeptide(L)'
;MKKVVLASVIGLSLIFTGCAKISSMRASVQIKSAQKYLLSEDYEKAIVRLNKAIAMDPKNVEAHLLLVEAYQKSDMNEEAEEVLEKLRDFDELTEDQEEKLEALDSRKVYKDILMNFYNTGFIGNYCEVPVDMKGYTSIKDYKENGYWFDLADVTGDGKDEILIYIGNDEHGSHTKIYEVVKDKALGIYIDGSGSLDMTDNNIIVENYLSTTPLKCLKYDSDLKQFAITKDSEIIDKAVDMAGKDKFRKFDFLEVTPDNIIEAVDNMKISDSDLQESTKKPDKKENKRTIANYKELYRDILNEYYNNTSYEHSFRLEDITGDGQDELIVKEDYSVNDPYYCIYEVKGDKVNKIFDESGSELKFLEDGNILDSYETNYDNSPTEYQYYVYDKDISRFRLEKDGGYLQGDKEYFDKLANKPVKLYGWDVDTELNLSNIDEALR
;
A
#
# COMPACT_ATOMS: atom_id res chain seq x y z
N MET A 1 -11.33 12.45 -78.59
CA MET A 1 -12.13 13.02 -77.48
C MET A 1 -11.83 12.24 -76.20
N LYS A 2 -10.89 12.74 -75.39
CA LYS A 2 -10.54 12.21 -74.06
C LYS A 2 -10.14 13.43 -73.22
N LYS A 3 -10.82 13.67 -72.09
CA LYS A 3 -10.44 14.52 -70.93
C LYS A 3 -11.69 15.04 -70.21
N VAL A 4 -12.50 14.18 -69.60
CA VAL A 4 -13.45 14.59 -68.54
C VAL A 4 -13.71 13.40 -67.60
N VAL A 5 -12.74 12.99 -66.78
CA VAL A 5 -13.02 12.12 -65.61
C VAL A 5 -12.12 12.43 -64.40
N LEU A 6 -11.02 13.19 -64.52
CA LEU A 6 -10.04 13.35 -63.44
C LEU A 6 -10.22 14.58 -62.53
N ALA A 7 -11.43 15.14 -62.40
CA ALA A 7 -11.69 16.26 -61.48
C ALA A 7 -12.60 15.89 -60.29
N SER A 8 -13.18 14.69 -60.29
CA SER A 8 -14.21 14.31 -59.30
C SER A 8 -13.66 13.56 -58.08
N VAL A 9 -12.39 13.13 -58.09
CA VAL A 9 -11.78 12.33 -57.01
C VAL A 9 -10.94 13.18 -56.04
N ILE A 10 -10.53 14.40 -56.42
CA ILE A 10 -9.78 15.32 -55.54
C ILE A 10 -10.72 16.24 -54.74
N GLY A 11 -11.97 16.39 -55.16
CA GLY A 11 -12.99 17.17 -54.44
C GLY A 11 -13.65 16.42 -53.27
N LEU A 12 -13.55 15.09 -53.20
CA LEU A 12 -14.18 14.30 -52.13
C LEU A 12 -13.28 14.14 -50.90
N SER A 13 -11.95 14.17 -51.04
CA SER A 13 -11.03 14.07 -49.90
C SER A 13 -10.94 15.34 -49.05
N LEU A 14 -11.31 16.50 -49.62
CA LEU A 14 -11.33 17.79 -48.90
C LEU A 14 -12.63 18.05 -48.13
N ILE A 15 -13.67 17.24 -48.32
CA ILE A 15 -14.96 17.39 -47.61
C ILE A 15 -14.95 16.58 -46.31
N PHE A 16 -14.24 15.45 -46.26
CA PHE A 16 -14.15 14.62 -45.06
C PHE A 16 -13.34 15.26 -43.92
N THR A 17 -12.27 16.00 -44.23
CA THR A 17 -11.47 16.69 -43.20
C THR A 17 -12.12 17.96 -42.67
N GLY A 18 -12.94 18.64 -43.49
CA GLY A 18 -13.69 19.83 -43.09
C GLY A 18 -14.81 19.53 -42.09
N CYS A 19 -15.53 18.41 -42.26
CA CYS A 19 -16.59 18.00 -41.34
C CYS A 19 -16.04 17.60 -39.96
N ALA A 20 -14.95 16.82 -39.91
CA ALA A 20 -14.33 16.41 -38.66
C ALA A 20 -13.85 17.62 -37.82
N LYS A 21 -13.22 18.61 -38.47
CA LYS A 21 -12.74 19.83 -37.80
C LYS A 21 -13.88 20.72 -37.29
N ILE A 22 -15.01 20.78 -37.98
CA ILE A 22 -16.19 21.52 -37.53
C ILE A 22 -16.86 20.80 -36.35
N SER A 23 -16.93 19.47 -36.39
CA SER A 23 -17.46 18.66 -35.29
C SER A 23 -16.62 18.80 -34.03
N SER A 24 -15.28 18.71 -34.12
CA SER A 24 -14.40 18.87 -32.96
C SER A 24 -14.49 20.28 -32.35
N MET A 25 -14.55 21.34 -33.17
CA MET A 25 -14.79 22.70 -32.68
C MET A 25 -16.11 22.84 -31.91
N ARG A 26 -17.18 22.17 -32.36
CA ARG A 26 -18.47 22.18 -31.66
C ARG A 26 -18.43 21.37 -30.36
N ALA A 27 -17.71 20.24 -30.35
CA ALA A 27 -17.46 19.46 -29.15
C ALA A 27 -16.71 20.30 -28.11
N SER A 28 -15.65 21.03 -28.50
CA SER A 28 -14.91 21.93 -27.60
C SER A 28 -15.78 23.02 -26.96
N VAL A 29 -16.80 23.52 -27.66
CA VAL A 29 -17.77 24.47 -27.08
C VAL A 29 -18.63 23.81 -26.01
N GLN A 30 -19.06 22.56 -26.22
CA GLN A 30 -19.79 21.82 -25.19
C GLN A 30 -18.90 21.49 -23.99
N ILE A 31 -17.64 21.09 -24.21
CA ILE A 31 -16.66 20.83 -23.15
C ILE A 31 -16.44 22.07 -22.28
N LYS A 32 -16.18 23.23 -22.87
CA LYS A 32 -16.03 24.49 -22.11
C LYS A 32 -17.28 24.85 -21.31
N SER A 33 -18.46 24.55 -21.86
CA SER A 33 -19.71 24.72 -21.12
C SER A 33 -19.82 23.74 -19.96
N ALA A 34 -19.38 22.49 -20.13
CA ALA A 34 -19.38 21.48 -19.08
C ALA A 34 -18.41 21.82 -17.95
N GLN A 35 -17.19 22.24 -18.26
CA GLN A 35 -16.21 22.69 -17.27
C GLN A 35 -16.76 23.83 -16.40
N LYS A 36 -17.50 24.78 -16.99
CA LYS A 36 -18.20 25.81 -16.21
C LYS A 36 -19.24 25.23 -15.25
N TYR A 37 -19.96 24.19 -15.66
CA TYR A 37 -20.94 23.52 -14.81
C TYR A 37 -20.27 22.68 -13.71
N LEU A 38 -19.16 22.00 -14.00
CA LEU A 38 -18.34 21.30 -13.01
C LEU A 38 -17.83 22.27 -11.93
N LEU A 39 -17.31 23.43 -12.34
CA LEU A 39 -16.87 24.49 -11.41
C LEU A 39 -18.01 25.09 -10.57
N SER A 40 -19.26 24.97 -11.03
CA SER A 40 -20.45 25.39 -10.28
C SER A 40 -21.17 24.21 -9.62
N GLU A 41 -20.54 23.04 -9.57
CA GLU A 41 -21.07 21.80 -8.99
C GLU A 41 -22.42 21.34 -9.58
N ASP A 42 -22.75 21.79 -10.80
CA ASP A 42 -23.97 21.45 -11.53
C ASP A 42 -23.67 20.25 -12.45
N TYR A 43 -23.35 19.12 -11.80
CA TYR A 43 -22.82 17.94 -12.48
C TYR A 43 -23.80 17.36 -13.50
N GLU A 44 -25.09 17.41 -13.23
CA GLU A 44 -26.15 16.96 -14.14
C GLU A 44 -26.10 17.71 -15.49
N LYS A 45 -25.94 19.04 -15.45
CA LYS A 45 -25.76 19.82 -16.69
C LYS A 45 -24.40 19.59 -17.31
N ALA A 46 -23.35 19.40 -16.53
CA ALA A 46 -22.04 19.02 -17.05
C ALA A 46 -22.12 17.72 -17.85
N ILE A 47 -22.70 16.66 -17.29
CA ILE A 47 -22.94 15.36 -17.92
C ILE A 47 -23.71 15.52 -19.24
N VAL A 48 -24.79 16.31 -19.26
CA VAL A 48 -25.55 16.58 -20.50
C VAL A 48 -24.70 17.25 -21.58
N ARG A 49 -23.79 18.16 -21.20
CA ARG A 49 -22.90 18.84 -22.14
C ARG A 49 -21.79 17.92 -22.64
N LEU A 50 -21.22 17.11 -21.76
CA LEU A 50 -20.16 16.15 -22.08
C LEU A 50 -20.66 15.04 -23.00
N ASN A 51 -21.84 14.48 -22.72
CA ASN A 51 -22.49 13.53 -23.63
C ASN A 51 -22.76 14.12 -25.03
N LYS A 52 -23.10 15.42 -25.11
CA LYS A 52 -23.20 16.12 -26.41
C LYS A 52 -21.84 16.29 -27.08
N ALA A 53 -20.78 16.56 -26.31
CA ALA A 53 -19.43 16.66 -26.84
C ALA A 53 -18.98 15.32 -27.43
N ILE A 54 -19.16 14.21 -26.69
CA ILE A 54 -18.84 12.84 -27.12
C ILE A 54 -19.67 12.45 -28.34
N ALA A 55 -20.96 12.79 -28.40
CA ALA A 55 -21.78 12.52 -29.59
C ALA A 55 -21.30 13.27 -30.85
N MET A 56 -20.62 14.40 -30.69
CA MET A 56 -20.05 15.17 -31.80
C MET A 56 -18.64 14.69 -32.17
N ASP A 57 -17.86 14.29 -31.17
CA ASP A 57 -16.49 13.82 -31.29
C ASP A 57 -16.27 12.61 -30.37
N PRO A 58 -16.63 11.38 -30.82
CA PRO A 58 -16.62 10.19 -29.97
C PRO A 58 -15.24 9.75 -29.48
N LYS A 59 -14.15 10.29 -30.04
CA LYS A 59 -12.77 10.00 -29.60
C LYS A 59 -12.16 11.15 -28.77
N ASN A 60 -12.98 12.12 -28.34
CA ASN A 60 -12.49 13.23 -27.55
C ASN A 60 -12.16 12.80 -26.11
N VAL A 61 -10.89 12.52 -25.84
CA VAL A 61 -10.41 12.05 -24.52
C VAL A 61 -10.81 12.99 -23.39
N GLU A 62 -10.60 14.30 -23.56
CA GLU A 62 -10.94 15.30 -22.52
C GLU A 62 -12.44 15.28 -22.18
N ALA A 63 -13.32 15.10 -23.16
CA ALA A 63 -14.75 14.98 -22.88
C ALA A 63 -15.11 13.71 -22.09
N HIS A 64 -14.38 12.62 -22.29
CA HIS A 64 -14.58 11.37 -21.53
C HIS A 64 -14.00 11.51 -20.12
N LEU A 65 -12.79 12.07 -19.96
CA LEU A 65 -12.17 12.30 -18.65
C LEU A 65 -13.02 13.20 -17.76
N LEU A 66 -13.53 14.31 -18.31
CA LEU A 66 -14.45 15.19 -17.59
C LEU A 66 -15.81 14.53 -17.31
N LEU A 67 -16.23 13.56 -18.13
CA LEU A 67 -17.47 12.82 -17.91
C LEU A 67 -17.31 11.84 -16.76
N VAL A 68 -16.18 11.14 -16.68
CA VAL A 68 -15.81 10.32 -15.51
C VAL A 68 -15.83 11.19 -14.25
N GLU A 69 -15.13 12.33 -14.27
CA GLU A 69 -15.10 13.26 -13.13
C GLU A 69 -16.51 13.71 -12.73
N ALA A 70 -17.35 14.09 -13.69
CA ALA A 70 -18.73 14.51 -13.41
C ALA A 70 -19.59 13.36 -12.85
N TYR A 71 -19.41 12.13 -13.34
CA TYR A 71 -20.10 10.95 -12.81
C TYR A 71 -19.64 10.60 -11.39
N GLN A 72 -18.33 10.59 -11.13
CA GLN A 72 -17.78 10.35 -9.79
C GLN A 72 -18.32 11.37 -8.76
N LYS A 73 -18.29 12.67 -9.11
CA LYS A 73 -18.84 13.74 -8.27
C LYS A 73 -20.36 13.71 -8.10
N SER A 74 -21.07 12.93 -8.92
CA SER A 74 -22.52 12.72 -8.82
C SER A 74 -22.90 11.37 -8.19
N ASP A 75 -21.92 10.64 -7.62
CA ASP A 75 -22.06 9.27 -7.13
C ASP A 75 -22.58 8.25 -8.18
N MET A 76 -22.38 8.54 -9.46
CA MET A 76 -22.73 7.67 -10.59
C MET A 76 -21.54 6.76 -10.94
N ASN A 77 -21.12 5.95 -9.97
CA ASN A 77 -19.86 5.18 -10.05
C ASN A 77 -19.87 4.09 -11.14
N GLU A 78 -21.03 3.46 -11.39
CA GLU A 78 -21.16 2.44 -12.44
C GLU A 78 -20.97 3.05 -13.83
N GLU A 79 -21.55 4.22 -14.08
CA GLU A 79 -21.38 4.96 -15.33
C GLU A 79 -19.97 5.52 -15.48
N ALA A 80 -19.34 5.96 -14.38
CA ALA A 80 -17.94 6.37 -14.39
C ALA A 80 -17.02 5.22 -14.84
N GLU A 81 -17.23 4.01 -14.29
CA GLU A 81 -16.44 2.82 -14.66
C GLU A 81 -16.60 2.46 -16.13
N GLU A 82 -17.83 2.48 -16.66
CA GLU A 82 -18.08 2.18 -18.08
C GLU A 82 -17.30 3.16 -19.00
N VAL A 83 -17.13 4.41 -18.58
CA VAL A 83 -16.38 5.41 -19.34
C VAL A 83 -14.86 5.24 -19.14
N LEU A 84 -14.40 4.90 -17.94
CA LEU A 84 -12.99 4.58 -17.65
C LEU A 84 -12.52 3.37 -18.47
N GLU A 85 -13.30 2.29 -18.52
CA GLU A 85 -13.00 1.11 -19.33
C GLU A 85 -12.88 1.46 -20.82
N LYS A 86 -13.79 2.29 -21.34
CA LYS A 86 -13.72 2.77 -22.73
C LYS A 86 -12.48 3.60 -23.00
N LEU A 87 -12.05 4.43 -22.05
CA LEU A 87 -10.86 5.27 -22.18
C LEU A 87 -9.58 4.42 -22.27
N ARG A 88 -9.52 3.28 -21.58
CA ARG A 88 -8.40 2.33 -21.65
C ARG A 88 -8.22 1.69 -23.03
N ASP A 89 -9.28 1.66 -23.85
CA ASP A 89 -9.23 1.14 -25.23
C ASP A 89 -8.78 2.20 -26.27
N PHE A 90 -8.43 3.42 -25.85
CA PHE A 90 -8.01 4.47 -26.78
C PHE A 90 -6.53 4.30 -27.13
N ASP A 91 -6.23 4.19 -28.43
CA ASP A 91 -4.88 3.85 -28.93
C ASP A 91 -3.80 4.93 -28.67
N GLU A 92 -4.16 6.19 -28.41
CA GLU A 92 -3.24 7.31 -28.26
C GLU A 92 -3.75 8.29 -27.18
N LEU A 93 -3.26 8.14 -25.94
CA LEU A 93 -3.40 9.13 -24.87
C LEU A 93 -2.11 9.97 -24.78
N THR A 94 -2.24 11.25 -24.46
CA THR A 94 -1.07 12.05 -24.06
C THR A 94 -0.67 11.71 -22.63
N GLU A 95 0.57 11.98 -22.24
CA GLU A 95 1.05 11.80 -20.86
C GLU A 95 0.10 12.46 -19.83
N ASP A 96 -0.27 13.74 -20.04
CA ASP A 96 -1.24 14.45 -19.19
C ASP A 96 -2.62 13.75 -19.09
N GLN A 97 -3.03 13.01 -20.14
CA GLN A 97 -4.30 12.30 -20.17
C GLN A 97 -4.22 10.95 -19.46
N GLU A 98 -3.06 10.28 -19.57
CA GLU A 98 -2.75 9.06 -18.81
C GLU A 98 -2.68 9.38 -17.31
N GLU A 99 -1.98 10.45 -16.91
CA GLU A 99 -1.91 10.91 -15.50
C GLU A 99 -3.31 11.21 -14.94
N LYS A 100 -4.14 11.94 -15.69
CA LYS A 100 -5.52 12.24 -15.27
C LYS A 100 -6.40 11.00 -15.20
N LEU A 101 -6.23 10.04 -16.12
CA LEU A 101 -6.93 8.76 -16.07
C LEU A 101 -6.52 7.96 -14.83
N GLU A 102 -5.22 7.85 -14.57
CA GLU A 102 -4.66 7.16 -13.39
C GLU A 102 -5.13 7.80 -12.08
N ALA A 103 -5.22 9.13 -12.02
CA ALA A 103 -5.71 9.84 -10.84
C ALA A 103 -7.20 9.56 -10.58
N LEU A 104 -8.03 9.54 -11.63
CA LEU A 104 -9.46 9.21 -11.52
C LEU A 104 -9.67 7.74 -11.12
N ASP A 105 -8.87 6.83 -11.65
CA ASP A 105 -8.83 5.42 -11.23
C ASP A 105 -8.41 5.30 -9.75
N SER A 106 -7.35 6.03 -9.35
CA SER A 106 -6.83 6.02 -7.98
C SER A 106 -7.90 6.49 -7.00
N ARG A 107 -8.58 7.61 -7.26
CA ARG A 107 -9.66 8.09 -6.39
C ARG A 107 -10.71 7.03 -6.11
N LYS A 108 -11.15 6.32 -7.16
CA LYS A 108 -12.09 5.22 -7.00
C LYS A 108 -11.51 4.11 -6.10
N VAL A 109 -10.27 3.68 -6.36
CA VAL A 109 -9.62 2.64 -5.54
C VAL A 109 -9.53 3.05 -4.07
N TYR A 110 -9.14 4.29 -3.77
CA TYR A 110 -9.04 4.78 -2.39
C TYR A 110 -10.41 4.85 -1.72
N LYS A 111 -11.44 5.32 -2.44
CA LYS A 111 -12.84 5.31 -1.99
C LYS A 111 -13.28 3.88 -1.68
N ASP A 112 -13.03 2.92 -2.57
CA ASP A 112 -13.43 1.52 -2.41
C ASP A 112 -12.73 0.89 -1.19
N ILE A 113 -11.43 1.11 -1.01
CA ILE A 113 -10.66 0.63 0.14
C ILE A 113 -11.20 1.20 1.46
N LEU A 114 -11.39 2.52 1.53
CA LEU A 114 -11.87 3.19 2.75
C LEU A 114 -13.33 2.85 3.07
N MET A 115 -14.18 2.70 2.05
CA MET A 115 -15.56 2.24 2.22
C MET A 115 -15.61 0.78 2.66
N ASN A 116 -14.74 -0.07 2.13
CA ASN A 116 -14.60 -1.44 2.62
C ASN A 116 -14.21 -1.43 4.10
N PHE A 117 -13.23 -0.62 4.47
CA PHE A 117 -12.84 -0.45 5.87
C PHE A 117 -14.02 0.02 6.73
N TYR A 118 -14.73 1.06 6.33
CA TYR A 118 -15.91 1.55 7.03
C TYR A 118 -16.98 0.46 7.24
N ASN A 119 -17.25 -0.36 6.21
CA ASN A 119 -18.33 -1.35 6.24
C ASN A 119 -17.95 -2.68 6.91
N THR A 120 -16.66 -3.04 6.92
CA THR A 120 -16.21 -4.40 7.30
C THR A 120 -15.18 -4.42 8.42
N GLY A 121 -14.54 -3.28 8.73
CA GLY A 121 -13.40 -3.22 9.63
C GLY A 121 -12.09 -3.73 9.03
N PHE A 122 -12.08 -4.12 7.74
CA PHE A 122 -10.87 -4.53 7.03
C PHE A 122 -10.35 -3.44 6.11
N ILE A 123 -9.05 -3.17 6.19
CA ILE A 123 -8.31 -2.41 5.17
C ILE A 123 -7.35 -3.35 4.46
N GLY A 124 -7.56 -3.59 3.17
CA GLY A 124 -6.87 -4.67 2.47
C GLY A 124 -7.14 -6.02 3.13
N ASN A 125 -6.09 -6.70 3.56
CA ASN A 125 -6.16 -8.00 4.24
C ASN A 125 -6.08 -7.92 5.77
N TYR A 126 -6.00 -6.71 6.34
CA TYR A 126 -5.76 -6.47 7.76
C TYR A 126 -7.09 -6.25 8.48
N CYS A 127 -7.36 -7.03 9.53
CA CYS A 127 -8.53 -6.82 10.38
C CYS A 127 -8.20 -5.78 11.46
N GLU A 128 -8.89 -4.64 11.44
CA GLU A 128 -8.68 -3.56 12.41
C GLU A 128 -9.77 -3.50 13.47
N VAL A 129 -10.78 -4.36 13.34
CA VAL A 129 -11.94 -4.45 14.24
C VAL A 129 -12.25 -5.92 14.51
N PRO A 130 -11.53 -6.58 15.44
CA PRO A 130 -11.62 -8.01 15.68
C PRO A 130 -12.83 -8.37 16.54
N VAL A 131 -14.04 -8.25 15.99
CA VAL A 131 -15.30 -8.64 16.66
C VAL A 131 -16.05 -9.71 15.87
N ASP A 132 -16.94 -10.45 16.55
CA ASP A 132 -17.92 -11.31 15.88
C ASP A 132 -18.72 -10.46 14.89
N MET A 133 -18.45 -10.65 13.59
CA MET A 133 -19.01 -9.82 12.52
C MET A 133 -20.51 -10.09 12.31
N LYS A 134 -21.11 -10.97 13.10
CA LYS A 134 -22.53 -11.28 13.04
C LYS A 134 -23.39 -10.10 13.47
N GLY A 135 -23.99 -9.43 12.49
CA GLY A 135 -24.82 -8.24 12.70
C GLY A 135 -24.02 -6.93 12.70
N TYR A 136 -22.73 -7.02 12.38
CA TYR A 136 -21.89 -5.87 12.08
C TYR A 136 -22.32 -5.23 10.77
N THR A 137 -22.51 -3.93 10.77
CA THR A 137 -22.90 -3.13 9.61
C THR A 137 -21.84 -2.12 9.22
N SER A 138 -21.09 -1.60 10.20
CA SER A 138 -19.96 -0.71 9.99
C SER A 138 -19.10 -0.63 11.25
N ILE A 139 -17.94 0.01 11.13
CA ILE A 139 -17.04 0.32 12.25
C ILE A 139 -17.73 1.05 13.41
N LYS A 140 -18.86 1.74 13.17
CA LYS A 140 -19.63 2.44 14.22
C LYS A 140 -20.32 1.50 15.21
N ASP A 141 -20.51 0.24 14.85
CA ASP A 141 -21.08 -0.76 15.76
C ASP A 141 -20.09 -1.13 16.87
N TYR A 142 -18.79 -0.94 16.63
CA TYR A 142 -17.75 -1.12 17.61
C TYR A 142 -17.42 0.21 18.29
N LYS A 143 -17.76 0.31 19.59
CA LYS A 143 -17.68 1.56 20.35
C LYS A 143 -16.41 1.71 21.18
N GLU A 144 -15.52 0.72 21.14
CA GLU A 144 -14.30 0.78 21.95
C GLU A 144 -13.32 1.76 21.34
N ASN A 145 -13.15 1.78 20.01
CA ASN A 145 -12.24 2.69 19.32
C ASN A 145 -12.97 3.73 18.47
N GLY A 146 -12.39 4.93 18.38
CA GLY A 146 -12.64 5.83 17.27
C GLY A 146 -11.70 5.54 16.11
N TYR A 147 -12.15 5.87 14.91
CA TYR A 147 -11.42 5.63 13.67
C TYR A 147 -11.39 6.91 12.84
N TRP A 148 -10.18 7.34 12.50
CA TRP A 148 -9.93 8.50 11.67
C TRP A 148 -8.97 8.14 10.53
N PHE A 149 -9.01 8.90 9.45
CA PHE A 149 -8.11 8.73 8.33
C PHE A 149 -7.60 10.05 7.79
N ASP A 150 -6.44 10.00 7.12
CA ASP A 150 -5.90 11.10 6.30
C ASP A 150 -5.33 10.51 5.01
N LEU A 151 -5.29 11.32 3.95
CA LEU A 151 -4.69 10.97 2.67
C LEU A 151 -3.51 11.91 2.42
N ALA A 152 -2.30 11.36 2.43
CA ALA A 152 -1.09 12.17 2.40
C ALA A 152 0.08 11.43 1.76
N ASP A 153 0.79 12.09 0.85
CA ASP A 153 2.08 11.61 0.33
C ASP A 153 3.13 11.63 1.43
N VAL A 154 3.30 10.48 2.08
CA VAL A 154 4.27 10.26 3.15
C VAL A 154 5.45 9.41 2.69
N THR A 155 5.38 8.79 1.51
CA THR A 155 6.52 8.08 0.91
C THR A 155 7.43 9.00 0.10
N GLY A 156 6.92 10.16 -0.31
CA GLY A 156 7.60 11.18 -1.12
C GLY A 156 7.59 10.87 -2.62
N ASP A 157 6.68 10.01 -3.08
CA ASP A 157 6.56 9.61 -4.49
C ASP A 157 5.52 10.43 -5.27
N GLY A 158 4.87 11.39 -4.60
CA GLY A 158 3.82 12.23 -5.17
C GLY A 158 2.42 11.62 -5.14
N LYS A 159 2.26 10.41 -4.60
CA LYS A 159 0.97 9.73 -4.40
C LYS A 159 0.64 9.72 -2.92
N ASP A 160 -0.64 9.92 -2.61
CA ASP A 160 -1.07 9.89 -1.22
C ASP A 160 -1.10 8.45 -0.69
N GLU A 161 -0.64 8.19 0.53
CA GLU A 161 -0.95 6.96 1.24
C GLU A 161 -2.21 7.12 2.09
N ILE A 162 -2.81 5.98 2.48
CA ILE A 162 -3.93 5.96 3.43
C ILE A 162 -3.35 5.84 4.84
N LEU A 163 -3.56 6.85 5.67
CA LEU A 163 -3.24 6.80 7.09
C LEU A 163 -4.51 6.49 7.87
N ILE A 164 -4.49 5.46 8.72
CA ILE A 164 -5.59 5.12 9.63
C ILE A 164 -5.12 5.35 11.07
N TYR A 165 -5.75 6.29 11.75
CA TYR A 165 -5.57 6.55 13.17
C TYR A 165 -6.69 5.89 13.97
N ILE A 166 -6.31 5.03 14.92
CA ILE A 166 -7.20 4.25 15.77
C ILE A 166 -6.88 4.60 17.21
N GLY A 167 -7.88 4.91 18.01
CA GLY A 167 -7.62 5.13 19.43
C GLY A 167 -8.85 5.43 20.27
N ASN A 168 -8.64 5.35 21.58
CA ASN A 168 -9.58 5.77 22.61
C ASN A 168 -8.85 6.19 23.90
N ASP A 169 -9.58 6.77 24.84
CA ASP A 169 -9.03 7.27 26.11
C ASP A 169 -8.48 6.16 27.04
N GLU A 170 -8.87 4.90 26.85
CA GLU A 170 -8.58 3.77 27.75
C GLU A 170 -7.39 2.90 27.29
N HIS A 171 -7.21 2.72 25.98
CA HIS A 171 -6.28 1.77 25.36
C HIS A 171 -5.15 2.45 24.56
N GLY A 172 -5.12 3.78 24.55
CA GLY A 172 -4.16 4.55 23.78
C GLY A 172 -4.55 4.66 22.31
N SER A 173 -3.59 5.11 21.49
CA SER A 173 -3.79 5.29 20.07
C SER A 173 -2.61 4.75 19.26
N HIS A 174 -2.89 4.42 18.02
CA HIS A 174 -1.90 4.02 17.03
C HIS A 174 -2.34 4.44 15.62
N THR A 175 -1.38 4.60 14.72
CA THR A 175 -1.50 5.00 13.33
C THR A 175 -0.88 3.93 12.44
N LYS A 176 -1.66 3.46 11.47
CA LYS A 176 -1.20 2.56 10.42
C LYS A 176 -1.16 3.29 9.09
N ILE A 177 -0.16 2.99 8.26
CA ILE A 177 0.00 3.61 6.94
C ILE A 177 -0.07 2.50 5.90
N TYR A 178 -0.86 2.76 4.85
CA TYR A 178 -1.08 1.84 3.75
C TYR A 178 -0.74 2.47 2.41
N GLU A 179 0.12 1.79 1.65
CA GLU A 179 0.32 2.09 0.23
C GLU A 179 -0.78 1.40 -0.59
N VAL A 180 -1.38 2.11 -1.55
CA VAL A 180 -2.31 1.51 -2.50
C VAL A 180 -1.53 0.93 -3.67
N VAL A 181 -1.48 -0.41 -3.74
CA VAL A 181 -0.82 -1.15 -4.81
C VAL A 181 -1.90 -1.79 -5.68
N LYS A 182 -2.10 -1.24 -6.88
CA LYS A 182 -3.21 -1.58 -7.80
C LYS A 182 -4.56 -1.27 -7.15
N ASP A 183 -5.27 -2.29 -6.69
CA ASP A 183 -6.61 -2.25 -6.11
C ASP A 183 -6.62 -2.67 -4.63
N LYS A 184 -5.44 -2.79 -4.01
CA LYS A 184 -5.28 -3.30 -2.63
C LYS A 184 -4.44 -2.36 -1.78
N ALA A 185 -4.81 -2.27 -0.51
CA ALA A 185 -3.98 -1.64 0.53
C ALA A 185 -2.91 -2.62 1.04
N LEU A 186 -1.66 -2.18 1.01
CA LEU A 186 -0.51 -2.85 1.60
C LEU A 186 -0.06 -2.08 2.83
N GLY A 187 -0.04 -2.71 4.01
CA GLY A 187 0.47 -2.05 5.22
C GLY A 187 1.98 -1.82 5.09
N ILE A 188 2.42 -0.56 5.19
CA ILE A 188 3.83 -0.17 5.04
C ILE A 188 4.45 0.35 6.34
N TYR A 189 3.61 0.65 7.34
CA TYR A 189 4.04 1.06 8.67
C TYR A 189 2.90 0.91 9.67
N ILE A 190 3.25 0.56 10.90
CA ILE A 190 2.38 0.53 12.07
C ILE A 190 3.20 1.20 13.18
N ASP A 191 2.72 2.29 13.76
CA ASP A 191 3.40 2.87 14.93
C ASP A 191 3.24 1.95 16.15
N GLY A 192 4.18 2.07 17.09
CA GLY A 192 3.94 1.62 18.46
C GLY A 192 2.88 2.46 19.16
N SER A 193 2.65 2.21 20.45
CA SER A 193 1.71 3.02 21.24
C SER A 193 2.08 4.52 21.22
N GLY A 194 1.29 5.37 20.56
CA GLY A 194 1.59 6.81 20.47
C GLY A 194 0.93 7.57 19.31
N SER A 195 1.55 8.70 18.96
CA SER A 195 1.22 9.53 17.79
C SER A 195 2.28 9.36 16.69
N LEU A 196 1.86 9.46 15.42
CA LEU A 196 2.77 9.49 14.28
C LEU A 196 3.60 10.79 14.26
N ASP A 197 4.85 10.69 14.72
CA ASP A 197 5.81 11.79 14.72
C ASP A 197 6.62 11.79 13.41
N MET A 198 6.05 12.39 12.35
CA MET A 198 6.70 12.48 11.03
C MET A 198 7.21 13.89 10.75
N THR A 199 8.42 14.02 10.22
CA THR A 199 8.99 15.32 9.76
C THR A 199 8.46 15.72 8.38
N ASP A 200 8.57 16.99 8.01
CA ASP A 200 8.20 17.48 6.66
C ASP A 200 8.97 16.82 5.50
N ASN A 201 10.07 16.11 5.79
CA ASN A 201 10.86 15.36 4.81
C ASN A 201 10.52 13.86 4.81
N ASN A 202 9.32 13.47 5.27
CA ASN A 202 8.83 12.09 5.23
C ASN A 202 9.70 11.09 6.02
N ILE A 203 10.34 11.57 7.09
CA ILE A 203 11.06 10.74 8.07
C ILE A 203 10.23 10.60 9.31
N ILE A 204 9.94 9.37 9.72
CA ILE A 204 9.27 9.04 10.98
C ILE A 204 10.30 9.02 12.10
N VAL A 205 9.97 9.60 13.24
CA VAL A 205 10.81 9.70 14.43
C VAL A 205 10.10 9.00 15.59
N GLU A 206 10.51 7.77 15.89
CA GLU A 206 10.00 7.03 17.04
C GLU A 206 10.82 7.31 18.30
N ASN A 207 10.22 7.03 19.47
CA ASN A 207 10.83 7.19 20.79
C ASN A 207 11.25 8.62 21.15
N TYR A 208 10.73 9.64 20.45
CA TYR A 208 11.12 11.04 20.67
C TYR A 208 10.92 11.52 22.12
N LEU A 209 9.80 11.13 22.74
CA LEU A 209 9.47 11.46 24.13
C LEU A 209 9.88 10.37 25.13
N SER A 210 10.60 9.34 24.68
CA SER A 210 10.94 8.16 25.47
C SER A 210 12.35 8.26 26.07
N THR A 211 12.62 7.46 27.10
CA THR A 211 13.98 7.25 27.63
C THR A 211 14.78 6.25 26.80
N THR A 212 14.14 5.61 25.83
CA THR A 212 14.78 4.68 24.89
C THR A 212 15.48 5.45 23.76
N PRO A 213 16.46 4.85 23.09
CA PRO A 213 17.12 5.48 21.94
C PRO A 213 16.10 5.83 20.85
N LEU A 214 16.24 7.06 20.34
CA LEU A 214 15.47 7.57 19.21
C LEU A 214 15.72 6.71 17.98
N LYS A 215 14.66 6.38 17.24
CA LYS A 215 14.75 5.67 15.97
C LYS A 215 14.20 6.56 14.86
N CYS A 216 14.91 6.65 13.74
CA CYS A 216 14.43 7.31 12.54
C CYS A 216 14.11 6.25 11.49
N LEU A 217 12.92 6.33 10.89
CA LEU A 217 12.52 5.43 9.82
C LEU A 217 12.35 6.22 8.52
N LYS A 218 12.84 5.62 7.44
CA LYS A 218 12.72 6.12 6.08
C LYS A 218 12.00 5.08 5.24
N TYR A 219 11.16 5.53 4.32
CA TYR A 219 10.53 4.64 3.37
C TYR A 219 11.57 3.94 2.47
N ASP A 220 11.53 2.61 2.44
CA ASP A 220 12.28 1.76 1.53
C ASP A 220 11.35 1.31 0.41
N SER A 221 11.57 1.84 -0.79
CA SER A 221 10.75 1.53 -1.97
C SER A 221 11.02 0.15 -2.58
N ASP A 222 12.17 -0.47 -2.31
CA ASP A 222 12.45 -1.84 -2.74
C ASP A 222 11.60 -2.82 -1.89
N LEU A 223 11.42 -2.54 -0.60
CA LEU A 223 10.67 -3.37 0.36
C LEU A 223 9.19 -2.97 0.52
N LYS A 224 8.82 -1.77 0.08
CA LYS A 224 7.52 -1.13 0.36
C LYS A 224 7.19 -1.12 1.84
N GLN A 225 8.10 -0.59 2.65
CA GLN A 225 7.88 -0.39 4.09
C GLN A 225 8.78 0.72 4.64
N PHE A 226 8.35 1.36 5.73
CA PHE A 226 9.24 2.21 6.50
C PHE A 226 10.23 1.34 7.29
N ALA A 227 11.52 1.63 7.14
CA ALA A 227 12.60 0.88 7.78
C ALA A 227 13.54 1.83 8.52
N ILE A 228 14.13 1.34 9.62
CA ILE A 228 15.10 2.10 10.41
C ILE A 228 16.29 2.47 9.52
N THR A 229 16.60 3.78 9.44
CA THR A 229 17.77 4.27 8.73
C THR A 229 18.97 4.37 9.69
N LYS A 230 20.15 3.97 9.20
CA LYS A 230 21.45 4.16 9.87
C LYS A 230 22.23 5.36 9.28
N ASP A 231 21.61 6.13 8.39
CA ASP A 231 22.22 7.32 7.78
C ASP A 231 22.28 8.47 8.80
N SER A 232 23.48 8.79 9.28
CA SER A 232 23.70 9.83 10.29
C SER A 232 23.23 11.21 9.84
N GLU A 233 23.30 11.55 8.55
CA GLU A 233 22.88 12.87 8.08
C GLU A 233 21.35 13.01 8.12
N ILE A 234 20.64 11.93 7.77
CA ILE A 234 19.17 11.89 7.87
C ILE A 234 18.75 11.95 9.34
N ILE A 235 19.41 11.18 10.20
CA ILE A 235 19.14 11.16 11.65
C ILE A 235 19.35 12.55 12.24
N ASP A 236 20.51 13.18 12.01
CA ASP A 236 20.83 14.50 12.57
C ASP A 236 19.81 15.57 12.16
N LYS A 237 19.36 15.55 10.89
CA LYS A 237 18.33 16.47 10.39
C LYS A 237 16.97 16.20 11.03
N ALA A 238 16.56 14.94 11.12
CA ALA A 238 15.29 14.56 11.73
C ALA A 238 15.25 14.94 13.21
N VAL A 239 16.34 14.72 13.95
CA VAL A 239 16.47 15.13 15.36
C VAL A 239 16.46 16.65 15.53
N ASP A 240 17.14 17.41 14.66
CA ASP A 240 17.09 18.88 14.68
C ASP A 240 15.67 19.43 14.40
N MET A 241 14.92 18.78 13.51
CA MET A 241 13.52 19.12 13.23
C MET A 241 12.60 18.77 14.41
N ALA A 242 12.74 17.55 14.94
CA ALA A 242 11.98 17.07 16.09
C ALA A 242 12.20 17.98 17.31
N GLY A 243 13.45 18.34 17.62
CA GLY A 243 13.81 19.25 18.71
C GLY A 243 13.27 20.69 18.59
N LYS A 244 12.70 21.05 17.43
CA LYS A 244 12.02 22.33 17.19
C LYS A 244 10.48 22.18 17.14
N ASP A 245 9.96 21.01 17.53
CA ASP A 245 8.56 20.59 17.41
C ASP A 245 8.02 20.79 15.98
N LYS A 246 8.87 20.55 14.97
CA LYS A 246 8.53 20.66 13.55
C LYS A 246 8.14 19.31 12.97
N PHE A 247 7.05 18.76 13.51
CA PHE A 247 6.38 17.62 12.90
C PHE A 247 5.32 18.07 11.92
N ARG A 248 5.15 17.26 10.86
CA ARG A 248 4.07 17.37 9.90
C ARG A 248 2.75 17.27 10.65
N LYS A 249 1.79 18.09 10.25
CA LYS A 249 0.42 18.00 10.74
C LYS A 249 -0.40 17.18 9.76
N PHE A 250 -1.18 16.25 10.31
CA PHE A 250 -2.14 15.44 9.59
C PHE A 250 -3.55 15.91 9.94
N ASP A 251 -4.42 15.98 8.95
CA ASP A 251 -5.77 16.49 9.06
C ASP A 251 -6.76 15.32 9.15
N PHE A 252 -6.58 14.49 10.18
CA PHE A 252 -7.38 13.29 10.40
C PHE A 252 -8.89 13.57 10.48
N LEU A 253 -9.65 12.94 9.59
CA LEU A 253 -11.11 13.00 9.52
C LEU A 253 -11.72 11.71 10.06
N GLU A 254 -12.86 11.78 10.75
CA GLU A 254 -13.57 10.57 11.18
C GLU A 254 -13.93 9.72 9.95
N VAL A 255 -13.73 8.40 10.03
CA VAL A 255 -14.04 7.49 8.94
C VAL A 255 -15.57 7.39 8.79
N THR A 256 -16.11 8.17 7.85
CA THR A 256 -17.53 8.18 7.49
C THR A 256 -17.67 8.27 5.97
N PRO A 257 -18.77 7.78 5.39
CA PRO A 257 -18.98 7.84 3.94
C PRO A 257 -18.80 9.24 3.35
N ASP A 258 -19.35 10.27 4.01
CA ASP A 258 -19.29 11.66 3.54
C ASP A 258 -17.84 12.19 3.58
N ASN A 259 -17.11 11.96 4.68
CA ASN A 259 -15.70 12.40 4.78
C ASN A 259 -14.80 11.66 3.79
N ILE A 260 -15.04 10.36 3.56
CA ILE A 260 -14.28 9.56 2.58
C ILE A 260 -14.45 10.16 1.18
N ILE A 261 -15.70 10.46 0.79
CA ILE A 261 -16.00 11.07 -0.50
C ILE A 261 -15.31 12.43 -0.63
N GLU A 262 -15.45 13.30 0.38
CA GLU A 262 -14.86 14.63 0.36
C GLU A 262 -13.32 14.58 0.28
N ALA A 263 -12.66 13.73 1.07
CA ALA A 263 -11.21 13.61 1.07
C ALA A 263 -10.68 13.10 -0.28
N VAL A 264 -11.31 12.06 -0.83
CA VAL A 264 -10.92 11.46 -2.12
C VAL A 264 -11.13 12.44 -3.29
N ASP A 265 -12.24 13.18 -3.31
CA ASP A 265 -12.52 14.17 -4.35
C ASP A 265 -11.52 15.33 -4.36
N ASN A 266 -10.96 15.62 -3.18
CA ASN A 266 -9.94 16.64 -2.95
C ASN A 266 -8.50 16.14 -3.14
N MET A 267 -8.28 14.83 -3.36
CA MET A 267 -6.96 14.30 -3.72
C MET A 267 -6.42 15.07 -4.91
N LYS A 268 -5.19 15.55 -4.80
CA LYS A 268 -4.57 16.35 -5.86
C LYS A 268 -4.40 15.46 -7.10
N ILE A 269 -5.04 15.87 -8.19
CA ILE A 269 -4.63 15.46 -9.52
C ILE A 269 -3.44 16.38 -9.81
N SER A 270 -2.23 15.85 -9.78
CA SER A 270 -1.04 16.61 -10.16
C SER A 270 -1.26 17.15 -11.59
N ASP A 271 -1.20 18.48 -11.75
CA ASP A 271 -1.01 19.13 -13.05
C ASP A 271 0.50 19.32 -13.20
N SER A 272 1.20 18.25 -13.62
CA SER A 272 2.64 18.16 -13.87
C SER A 272 3.60 18.29 -12.67
N ASP A 273 4.46 17.27 -12.52
CA ASP A 273 5.90 17.47 -12.58
C ASP A 273 6.60 16.22 -13.17
N LEU A 274 6.88 16.30 -14.46
CA LEU A 274 7.91 15.52 -15.14
C LEU A 274 9.27 15.79 -14.47
N GLN A 275 9.73 14.82 -13.69
CA GLN A 275 11.01 14.23 -14.03
C GLN A 275 10.83 12.74 -14.28
N GLU A 276 10.87 12.38 -15.56
CA GLU A 276 11.48 11.14 -16.01
C GLU A 276 12.71 10.85 -15.14
N SER A 277 12.57 9.94 -14.19
CA SER A 277 13.69 9.08 -13.83
C SER A 277 13.88 8.07 -14.97
N THR A 278 14.23 8.55 -16.17
CA THR A 278 14.95 7.72 -17.15
C THR A 278 16.38 7.51 -16.64
N LYS A 279 16.49 6.84 -15.50
CA LYS A 279 17.50 5.83 -15.29
C LYS A 279 16.73 4.55 -15.08
N LYS A 280 16.58 3.76 -16.16
CA LYS A 280 16.79 2.33 -15.99
C LYS A 280 18.06 2.19 -15.16
N PRO A 281 18.04 1.58 -13.97
CA PRO A 281 19.29 1.09 -13.44
C PRO A 281 19.79 0.12 -14.49
N ASP A 282 20.95 0.43 -15.08
CA ASP A 282 21.81 -0.58 -15.66
C ASP A 282 22.20 -1.52 -14.51
N LYS A 283 21.27 -2.37 -14.03
CA LYS A 283 21.60 -3.53 -13.23
C LYS A 283 22.11 -4.58 -14.22
N LYS A 284 23.31 -4.32 -14.75
CA LYS A 284 24.32 -5.37 -14.66
C LYS A 284 24.62 -5.49 -13.18
N GLU A 285 23.82 -6.31 -12.50
CA GLU A 285 24.30 -7.01 -11.33
C GLU A 285 25.58 -7.71 -11.78
N ASN A 286 26.71 -7.09 -11.46
CA ASN A 286 27.91 -7.86 -11.24
C ASN A 286 27.51 -8.80 -10.10
N LYS A 287 27.13 -10.03 -10.46
CA LYS A 287 27.12 -11.18 -9.56
C LYS A 287 28.54 -11.32 -9.01
N ARG A 288 28.90 -10.47 -8.06
CA ARG A 288 29.94 -10.76 -7.10
C ARG A 288 29.27 -11.76 -6.20
N THR A 289 29.43 -13.03 -6.51
CA THR A 289 29.13 -14.10 -5.57
C THR A 289 29.92 -13.77 -4.32
N ILE A 290 29.25 -13.28 -3.28
CA ILE A 290 29.86 -13.17 -1.96
C ILE A 290 30.14 -14.61 -1.56
N ALA A 291 31.41 -14.96 -1.39
CA ALA A 291 31.82 -16.34 -1.15
C ALA A 291 31.17 -16.92 0.14
N ASN A 292 30.72 -16.04 1.03
CA ASN A 292 29.93 -16.34 2.21
C ASN A 292 28.96 -15.19 2.52
N TYR A 293 27.75 -15.24 1.99
CA TYR A 293 26.73 -14.21 2.22
C TYR A 293 26.26 -14.16 3.67
N LYS A 294 26.37 -15.28 4.40
CA LYS A 294 25.93 -15.40 5.80
C LYS A 294 26.65 -14.41 6.71
N GLU A 295 27.90 -14.08 6.41
CA GLU A 295 28.66 -13.06 7.15
C GLU A 295 27.98 -11.68 7.18
N LEU A 296 27.08 -11.37 6.23
CA LEU A 296 26.30 -10.13 6.26
C LEU A 296 25.30 -10.09 7.43
N TYR A 297 24.90 -11.24 7.97
CA TYR A 297 24.05 -11.33 9.16
C TYR A 297 24.80 -11.05 10.47
N ARG A 298 26.15 -11.02 10.45
CA ARG A 298 26.97 -10.91 11.67
C ARG A 298 26.65 -9.66 12.48
N ASP A 299 26.49 -8.51 11.81
CA ASP A 299 26.21 -7.25 12.48
C ASP A 299 24.83 -7.26 13.16
N ILE A 300 23.85 -7.90 12.53
CA ILE A 300 22.48 -8.06 13.07
C ILE A 300 22.52 -8.97 14.30
N LEU A 301 23.15 -10.14 14.20
CA LEU A 301 23.29 -11.08 15.32
C LEU A 301 24.04 -10.46 16.51
N ASN A 302 25.08 -9.66 16.24
CA ASN A 302 25.79 -8.91 17.28
C ASN A 302 24.91 -7.83 17.93
N GLU A 303 24.02 -7.19 17.18
CA GLU A 303 23.06 -6.21 17.70
C GLU A 303 22.13 -6.86 18.73
N TYR A 304 21.54 -8.02 18.38
CA TYR A 304 20.72 -8.80 19.30
C TYR A 304 21.51 -9.37 20.48
N TYR A 305 22.73 -9.85 20.25
CA TYR A 305 23.58 -10.39 21.33
C TYR A 305 23.92 -9.33 22.39
N ASN A 306 24.13 -8.09 21.97
CA ASN A 306 24.41 -6.98 22.87
C ASN A 306 23.13 -6.39 23.52
N ASN A 307 21.94 -6.77 23.02
CA ASN A 307 20.67 -6.38 23.64
C ASN A 307 20.37 -7.28 24.85
N THR A 308 20.53 -6.73 26.05
CA THR A 308 20.29 -7.46 27.30
C THR A 308 18.84 -7.42 27.77
N SER A 309 17.93 -6.87 26.97
CA SER A 309 16.54 -6.67 27.40
C SER A 309 15.76 -7.99 27.40
N TYR A 310 16.06 -8.87 26.46
CA TYR A 310 15.35 -10.13 26.23
C TYR A 310 16.31 -11.26 25.88
N GLU A 311 15.86 -12.50 26.07
CA GLU A 311 16.56 -13.68 25.57
C GLU A 311 16.23 -13.87 24.09
N HIS A 312 17.25 -14.17 23.31
CA HIS A 312 17.12 -14.33 21.86
C HIS A 312 17.68 -15.68 21.44
N SER A 313 16.99 -16.31 20.50
CA SER A 313 17.43 -17.48 19.78
C SER A 313 17.42 -17.19 18.28
N PHE A 314 18.14 -17.99 17.50
CA PHE A 314 18.18 -17.80 16.06
C PHE A 314 18.27 -19.12 15.30
N ARG A 315 18.07 -19.03 13.98
CA ARG A 315 18.29 -20.13 13.04
C ARG A 315 18.61 -19.57 11.66
N LEU A 316 19.45 -20.30 10.92
CA LEU A 316 19.61 -20.12 9.48
C LEU A 316 18.89 -21.26 8.77
N GLU A 317 17.92 -20.95 7.94
CA GLU A 317 17.14 -21.93 7.19
C GLU A 317 16.58 -21.28 5.92
N ASP A 318 16.65 -21.98 4.79
CA ASP A 318 16.02 -21.57 3.52
C ASP A 318 14.50 -21.71 3.65
N ILE A 319 13.81 -20.69 4.13
CA ILE A 319 12.35 -20.72 4.28
C ILE A 319 11.63 -20.14 3.06
N THR A 320 12.32 -19.42 2.18
CA THR A 320 11.73 -18.88 0.95
C THR A 320 11.79 -19.86 -0.24
N GLY A 321 12.62 -20.90 -0.13
CA GLY A 321 12.78 -21.96 -1.14
C GLY A 321 13.69 -21.58 -2.31
N ASP A 322 14.53 -20.55 -2.15
CA ASP A 322 15.45 -20.07 -3.18
C ASP A 322 16.85 -20.72 -3.11
N GLY A 323 17.07 -21.56 -2.09
CA GLY A 323 18.35 -22.23 -1.82
C GLY A 323 19.34 -21.40 -1.00
N GLN A 324 18.90 -20.26 -0.47
CA GLN A 324 19.67 -19.37 0.41
C GLN A 324 19.02 -19.34 1.79
N ASP A 325 19.81 -19.63 2.83
CA ASP A 325 19.28 -19.55 4.21
C ASP A 325 18.92 -18.10 4.58
N GLU A 326 17.69 -17.89 5.05
CA GLU A 326 17.29 -16.70 5.79
C GLU A 326 17.74 -16.78 7.25
N LEU A 327 18.04 -15.63 7.85
CA LEU A 327 18.22 -15.52 9.30
C LEU A 327 16.87 -15.30 9.95
N ILE A 328 16.48 -16.22 10.82
CA ILE A 328 15.31 -16.11 11.69
C ILE A 328 15.82 -15.81 13.09
N VAL A 329 15.41 -14.68 13.67
CA VAL A 329 15.68 -14.32 15.07
C VAL A 329 14.36 -14.36 15.81
N LYS A 330 14.35 -15.06 16.94
CA LYS A 330 13.22 -15.17 17.86
C LYS A 330 13.57 -14.48 19.16
N GLU A 331 12.73 -13.54 19.57
CA GLU A 331 12.79 -12.85 20.86
C GLU A 331 11.77 -13.46 21.81
N ASP A 332 12.26 -14.06 22.90
CA ASP A 332 11.43 -14.73 23.90
C ASP A 332 10.90 -13.71 24.93
N TYR A 333 10.09 -12.75 24.45
CA TYR A 333 9.45 -11.73 25.29
C TYR A 333 8.34 -12.30 26.19
N SER A 334 7.51 -13.19 25.62
CA SER A 334 6.36 -13.81 26.26
C SER A 334 6.27 -15.28 25.85
N VAL A 335 5.99 -16.16 26.81
CA VAL A 335 5.86 -17.62 26.57
C VAL A 335 4.75 -17.93 25.55
N ASN A 336 3.74 -17.05 25.45
CA ASN A 336 2.56 -17.27 24.62
C ASN A 336 2.56 -16.46 23.32
N ASP A 337 3.51 -15.54 23.14
CA ASP A 337 3.57 -14.69 21.95
C ASP A 337 5.01 -14.19 21.71
N PRO A 338 5.92 -15.10 21.29
CA PRO A 338 7.27 -14.72 20.92
C PRO A 338 7.28 -13.84 19.67
N TYR A 339 8.29 -12.97 19.58
CA TYR A 339 8.43 -12.03 18.47
C TYR A 339 9.50 -12.53 17.47
N TYR A 340 9.22 -12.43 16.17
CA TYR A 340 10.11 -12.96 15.14
C TYR A 340 10.54 -11.87 14.15
N CYS A 341 11.85 -11.76 13.94
CA CYS A 341 12.42 -10.98 12.85
C CYS A 341 13.12 -11.92 11.87
N ILE A 342 12.78 -11.81 10.58
CA ILE A 342 13.38 -12.62 9.51
C ILE A 342 14.14 -11.72 8.56
N TYR A 343 15.33 -12.16 8.16
CA TYR A 343 16.22 -11.41 7.30
C TYR A 343 16.68 -12.21 6.08
N GLU A 344 16.59 -11.59 4.91
CA GLU A 344 17.07 -12.13 3.62
C GLU A 344 18.27 -11.33 3.14
N VAL A 345 19.22 -11.98 2.47
CA VAL A 345 20.30 -11.28 1.76
C VAL A 345 20.00 -11.20 0.27
N LYS A 346 19.85 -9.98 -0.23
CA LYS A 346 19.68 -9.71 -1.68
C LYS A 346 20.87 -8.89 -2.19
N GLY A 347 21.81 -9.58 -2.84
CA GLY A 347 23.06 -8.97 -3.30
C GLY A 347 24.01 -8.71 -2.14
N ASP A 348 24.27 -7.43 -1.82
CA ASP A 348 25.08 -6.96 -0.70
C ASP A 348 24.26 -6.33 0.43
N LYS A 349 22.93 -6.34 0.31
CA LYS A 349 22.00 -5.82 1.31
C LYS A 349 21.38 -6.96 2.12
N VAL A 350 21.13 -6.67 3.40
CA VAL A 350 20.32 -7.51 4.28
C VAL A 350 18.99 -6.81 4.52
N ASN A 351 17.90 -7.45 4.13
CA ASN A 351 16.55 -6.93 4.23
C ASN A 351 15.83 -7.61 5.38
N LYS A 352 15.10 -6.86 6.20
CA LYS A 352 14.14 -7.45 7.15
C LYS A 352 12.83 -7.72 6.41
N ILE A 353 12.50 -8.99 6.23
CA ILE A 353 11.41 -9.44 5.36
C ILE A 353 10.15 -9.87 6.13
N PHE A 354 10.24 -10.02 7.44
CA PHE A 354 9.16 -10.31 8.38
C PHE A 354 9.51 -9.73 9.76
N ASP A 355 8.52 -9.15 10.45
CA ASP A 355 8.70 -8.43 11.71
C ASP A 355 7.39 -8.43 12.49
N GLU A 356 7.02 -9.57 13.07
CA GLU A 356 5.71 -9.76 13.71
C GLU A 356 5.81 -10.70 14.92
N SER A 357 4.83 -10.65 15.81
CA SER A 357 4.66 -11.66 16.86
C SER A 357 4.02 -12.93 16.29
N GLY A 358 4.23 -14.08 16.95
CA GLY A 358 3.61 -15.32 16.52
C GLY A 358 3.48 -16.39 17.60
N SER A 359 2.26 -16.79 17.89
CA SER A 359 1.96 -17.80 18.92
C SER A 359 2.29 -19.22 18.46
N GLU A 360 1.81 -19.64 17.29
CA GLU A 360 2.03 -20.96 16.71
C GLU A 360 2.58 -20.88 15.29
N LEU A 361 3.66 -20.10 15.14
CA LEU A 361 4.28 -19.84 13.85
C LEU A 361 4.72 -21.15 13.15
N LYS A 362 4.26 -21.36 11.92
CA LYS A 362 4.59 -22.49 11.05
C LYS A 362 5.16 -21.97 9.74
N PHE A 363 6.40 -22.36 9.43
CA PHE A 363 7.00 -22.17 8.11
C PHE A 363 6.63 -23.36 7.23
N LEU A 364 5.92 -23.10 6.15
CA LEU A 364 5.38 -24.13 5.27
C LEU A 364 6.38 -24.50 4.17
N GLU A 365 6.32 -25.74 3.68
CA GLU A 365 7.20 -26.22 2.59
C GLU A 365 7.01 -25.46 1.26
N ASP A 366 5.92 -24.71 1.11
CA ASP A 366 5.66 -23.88 -0.05
C ASP A 366 6.17 -22.43 0.08
N GLY A 367 6.97 -22.15 1.10
CA GLY A 367 7.64 -20.86 1.32
C GLY A 367 6.79 -19.78 2.00
N ASN A 368 5.63 -20.17 2.56
CA ASN A 368 4.70 -19.26 3.23
C ASN A 368 4.70 -19.48 4.74
N ILE A 369 4.15 -18.52 5.48
CA ILE A 369 4.05 -18.58 6.95
C ILE A 369 2.59 -18.63 7.35
N LEU A 370 2.27 -19.51 8.31
CA LEU A 370 0.97 -19.55 8.98
C LEU A 370 1.20 -19.36 10.47
N ASP A 371 0.61 -18.33 11.06
CA ASP A 371 0.48 -18.21 12.50
C ASP A 371 -0.96 -18.50 12.92
N SER A 372 -1.14 -19.14 14.07
CA SER A 372 -2.46 -19.46 14.62
C SER A 372 -2.52 -19.23 16.12
N TYR A 373 -3.68 -18.75 16.59
CA TYR A 373 -3.91 -18.44 18.00
C TYR A 373 -4.94 -19.41 18.58
N GLU A 374 -4.56 -20.14 19.64
CA GLU A 374 -5.54 -20.90 20.42
C GLU A 374 -6.37 -19.95 21.29
N THR A 375 -7.64 -19.73 20.91
CA THR A 375 -8.57 -19.02 21.77
C THR A 375 -9.05 -19.97 22.88
N ASN A 376 -8.86 -19.58 24.16
CA ASN A 376 -9.28 -20.35 25.35
C ASN A 376 -10.82 -20.52 25.51
N TYR A 377 -11.61 -20.19 24.50
CA TYR A 377 -13.06 -20.29 24.52
C TYR A 377 -13.51 -21.52 23.73
N ASP A 378 -14.10 -22.48 24.44
CA ASP A 378 -14.80 -23.63 23.84
C ASP A 378 -15.81 -23.10 22.81
N ASN A 379 -15.49 -23.24 21.51
CA ASN A 379 -16.24 -22.85 20.30
C ASN A 379 -15.90 -21.52 19.60
N SER A 380 -14.84 -20.79 19.98
CA SER A 380 -14.36 -19.70 19.13
C SER A 380 -13.58 -20.24 17.91
N PRO A 381 -13.75 -19.68 16.70
CA PRO A 381 -12.92 -20.05 15.56
C PRO A 381 -11.45 -19.74 15.86
N THR A 382 -10.55 -20.61 15.43
CA THR A 382 -9.10 -20.35 15.50
C THR A 382 -8.80 -19.11 14.69
N GLU A 383 -8.33 -18.06 15.36
CA GLU A 383 -7.77 -16.88 14.70
C GLU A 383 -6.42 -17.27 14.07
N TYR A 384 -6.11 -16.72 12.90
CA TYR A 384 -4.87 -17.03 12.20
C TYR A 384 -4.46 -15.90 11.27
N GLN A 385 -3.16 -15.82 11.04
CA GLN A 385 -2.57 -14.94 10.04
C GLN A 385 -1.77 -15.79 9.05
N TYR A 386 -2.07 -15.62 7.77
CA TYR A 386 -1.39 -16.32 6.68
C TYR A 386 -0.61 -15.33 5.83
N TYR A 387 0.69 -15.53 5.74
CA TYR A 387 1.62 -14.66 5.02
C TYR A 387 2.19 -15.35 3.80
N VAL A 388 2.22 -14.62 2.69
CA VAL A 388 2.81 -15.07 1.43
C VAL A 388 4.09 -14.31 1.15
N TYR A 389 5.16 -15.02 0.83
CA TYR A 389 6.42 -14.40 0.44
C TYR A 389 6.31 -13.77 -0.95
N ASP A 390 6.52 -12.46 -1.02
CA ASP A 390 6.60 -11.71 -2.28
C ASP A 390 8.07 -11.42 -2.61
N LYS A 391 8.61 -12.24 -3.53
CA LYS A 391 9.99 -12.13 -4.01
C LYS A 391 10.31 -10.81 -4.74
N ASP A 392 9.30 -10.15 -5.31
CA ASP A 392 9.52 -8.94 -6.11
C ASP A 392 9.92 -7.79 -5.17
N ILE A 393 9.33 -7.76 -3.97
CA ILE A 393 9.63 -6.78 -2.91
C ILE A 393 10.41 -7.36 -1.71
N SER A 394 10.78 -8.65 -1.73
CA SER A 394 11.56 -9.28 -0.63
C SER A 394 10.86 -9.10 0.73
N ARG A 395 9.56 -9.46 0.79
CA ARG A 395 8.73 -9.27 1.99
C ARG A 395 7.63 -10.32 2.10
N PHE A 396 7.39 -10.82 3.32
CA PHE A 396 6.19 -11.57 3.63
C PHE A 396 5.00 -10.62 3.81
N ARG A 397 3.94 -10.82 3.04
CA ARG A 397 2.72 -10.01 3.11
C ARG A 397 1.60 -10.80 3.72
N LEU A 398 0.80 -10.14 4.56
CA LEU A 398 -0.43 -10.70 5.07
C LEU A 398 -1.41 -10.94 3.91
N GLU A 399 -1.64 -12.20 3.59
CA GLU A 399 -2.60 -12.62 2.57
C GLU A 399 -3.98 -12.81 3.18
N LYS A 400 -4.05 -13.25 4.44
CA LYS A 400 -5.31 -13.43 5.16
C LYS A 400 -5.13 -13.26 6.65
N ASP A 401 -5.89 -12.32 7.22
CA ASP A 401 -6.26 -12.30 8.63
C ASP A 401 -7.62 -12.98 8.78
N GLY A 402 -7.70 -14.03 9.58
CA GLY A 402 -8.84 -14.93 9.62
C GLY A 402 -9.26 -15.32 11.03
N GLY A 403 -10.51 -15.72 11.15
CA GLY A 403 -11.15 -16.02 12.45
C GLY A 403 -12.49 -15.29 12.63
N TYR A 404 -12.83 -14.37 11.73
CA TYR A 404 -13.95 -13.45 11.91
C TYR A 404 -15.08 -13.67 10.90
N LEU A 405 -14.74 -14.12 9.68
CA LEU A 405 -15.67 -14.22 8.56
C LEU A 405 -16.18 -15.64 8.33
N GLN A 406 -17.39 -15.74 7.76
CA GLN A 406 -17.92 -17.01 7.28
C GLN A 406 -16.99 -17.60 6.20
N GLY A 407 -16.57 -18.85 6.38
CA GLY A 407 -15.62 -19.51 5.48
C GLY A 407 -14.17 -19.52 5.98
N ASP A 408 -13.83 -18.71 6.99
CA ASP A 408 -12.46 -18.62 7.50
C ASP A 408 -12.00 -19.94 8.12
N LYS A 409 -12.91 -20.68 8.77
CA LYS A 409 -12.60 -22.01 9.31
C LYS A 409 -12.25 -23.00 8.19
N GLU A 410 -13.05 -23.08 7.13
CA GLU A 410 -12.76 -23.97 6.01
C GLU A 410 -11.47 -23.57 5.26
N TYR A 411 -11.12 -22.28 5.26
CA TYR A 411 -9.85 -21.80 4.72
C TYR A 411 -8.67 -22.19 5.62
N PHE A 412 -8.78 -21.96 6.93
CA PHE A 412 -7.80 -22.39 7.92
C PHE A 412 -7.55 -23.89 7.87
N ASP A 413 -8.61 -24.72 7.85
CA ASP A 413 -8.51 -26.17 7.78
C ASP A 413 -7.68 -26.61 6.55
N LYS A 414 -7.72 -25.88 5.43
CA LYS A 414 -6.87 -26.17 4.26
C LYS A 414 -5.41 -25.77 4.50
N LEU A 415 -5.17 -24.62 5.11
CA LEU A 415 -3.82 -24.14 5.42
C LEU A 415 -3.12 -25.01 6.47
N ALA A 416 -3.83 -25.37 7.54
CA ALA A 416 -3.32 -26.20 8.63
C ALA A 416 -2.92 -27.63 8.19
N ASN A 417 -3.45 -28.10 7.05
CA ASN A 417 -3.09 -29.39 6.46
C ASN A 417 -1.89 -29.31 5.50
N LYS A 418 -1.32 -28.12 5.25
CA LYS A 418 -0.12 -27.98 4.42
C LYS A 418 1.10 -28.59 5.13
N PRO A 419 2.05 -29.18 4.39
CA PRO A 419 3.30 -29.66 4.96
C PRO A 419 4.09 -28.53 5.63
N VAL A 420 4.53 -28.76 6.85
CA VAL A 420 5.33 -27.81 7.64
C VAL A 420 6.81 -28.18 7.50
N LYS A 421 7.63 -27.19 7.14
CA LYS A 421 9.08 -27.29 7.05
C LYS A 421 9.75 -27.09 8.42
N LEU A 422 9.28 -26.08 9.14
CA LEU A 422 9.84 -25.64 10.42
C LEU A 422 8.71 -25.07 11.29
N TYR A 423 8.76 -25.30 12.60
CA TYR A 423 7.91 -24.62 13.58
C TYR A 423 8.68 -23.51 14.29
N GLY A 424 7.99 -22.50 14.82
CA GLY A 424 8.61 -21.39 15.55
C GLY A 424 9.47 -21.84 16.73
N TRP A 425 9.09 -22.92 17.42
CA TRP A 425 9.89 -23.51 18.51
C TRP A 425 11.17 -24.23 18.05
N ASP A 426 11.32 -24.51 16.76
CA ASP A 426 12.55 -25.08 16.20
C ASP A 426 13.62 -23.98 15.95
N VAL A 427 13.30 -22.72 16.22
CA VAL A 427 14.25 -21.59 16.30
C VAL A 427 14.78 -21.54 17.73
N ASP A 428 15.76 -22.39 18.03
CA ASP A 428 16.22 -22.65 19.40
C ASP A 428 17.75 -22.56 19.57
N THR A 429 18.49 -22.09 18.55
CA THR A 429 19.93 -21.89 18.69
C THR A 429 20.19 -20.70 19.61
N GLU A 430 20.83 -20.96 20.74
CA GLU A 430 21.20 -19.91 21.71
C GLU A 430 22.09 -18.85 21.03
N LEU A 431 21.75 -17.58 21.24
CA LEU A 431 22.51 -16.46 20.70
C LEU A 431 23.78 -16.19 21.52
N ASN A 432 24.89 -16.84 21.14
CA ASN A 432 26.22 -16.57 21.69
C ASN A 432 27.30 -16.52 20.59
N LEU A 433 28.46 -15.91 20.89
CA LEU A 433 29.53 -15.69 19.90
C LEU A 433 30.01 -16.99 19.23
N SER A 434 30.04 -18.12 19.95
CA SER A 434 30.47 -19.40 19.39
C SER A 434 29.47 -19.93 18.36
N ASN A 435 28.18 -19.88 18.69
CA ASN A 435 27.11 -20.32 17.80
C ASN A 435 27.00 -19.40 16.58
N ILE A 436 27.20 -18.08 16.75
CA ILE A 436 27.29 -17.13 15.63
C ILE A 436 28.44 -17.52 14.71
N ASP A 437 29.66 -17.72 15.25
CA ASP A 437 30.81 -18.11 14.44
C ASP A 437 30.66 -19.48 13.76
N GLU A 438 29.91 -20.40 14.34
CA GLU A 438 29.62 -21.71 13.74
C GLU A 438 28.59 -21.61 12.61
N ALA A 439 27.49 -20.88 12.84
CA ALA A 439 26.39 -20.74 11.88
C ALA A 439 26.79 -19.94 10.63
N LEU A 440 27.70 -18.96 10.80
CA LEU A 440 28.14 -18.10 9.71
C LEU A 440 29.31 -18.66 8.88
N ARG A 441 29.88 -19.82 9.23
CA ARG A 441 30.93 -20.50 8.43
C ARG A 441 30.38 -21.17 7.19
#